data_AF-A0A1F9QQH1-F1
#
_entry.id   AF-A0A1F9QQH1-F1
#
_cell.length_a   1.000
_cell.length_b   1.000
_cell.length_c   1.000
_cell.angle_alpha   90.00
_cell.angle_beta   90.00
_cell.angle_gamma   90.00
#
_symmetry.space_group_name_H-M   'P 1'
#
loop_
_entity.id
_entity.type
_entity.pdbx_description
1 polymer ?
#
loop_
_entity_poly.entity_id
_entity_poly.type
_entity_poly.pdbx_seq_one_letter_code
_entity_poly.pdbx_strand_id
1 'polypeptide(L)'
;MTKEPEDKEGSKPEAADESRAARLHPGTGEFKADEKYKAAMPPGMKEELEARLKQQALADNDPVCPDCKSRMVLRIAQSGATPGAKFWGCTNYPKCRKTIEFKP
;
A
#
# COMPACT_ATOMS: atom_id res chain seq x y z
N MET A 1 12.06 -59.00 1.85
CA MET A 1 13.14 -58.52 0.96
C MET A 1 13.62 -57.18 1.49
N THR A 2 14.55 -57.22 2.43
CA THR A 2 15.39 -56.09 2.81
C THR A 2 16.36 -55.78 1.68
N LYS A 3 16.50 -54.50 1.32
CA LYS A 3 17.79 -53.79 1.15
C LYS A 3 17.64 -52.59 0.21
N GLU A 4 17.62 -51.40 0.80
CA GLU A 4 18.67 -50.41 0.50
C GLU A 4 20.05 -51.06 0.73
N PRO A 5 21.15 -50.69 0.04
CA PRO A 5 21.54 -49.28 -0.09
C PRO A 5 22.43 -48.89 -1.30
N GLU A 6 22.75 -47.59 -1.33
CA GLU A 6 24.05 -46.98 -1.68
C GLU A 6 24.78 -47.47 -2.94
N ASP A 7 24.88 -46.60 -3.95
CA ASP A 7 26.16 -45.94 -4.29
C ASP A 7 25.94 -45.03 -5.50
N LYS A 8 26.21 -43.73 -5.34
CA LYS A 8 26.81 -42.98 -6.44
C LYS A 8 27.67 -41.87 -5.90
N GLU A 9 28.88 -42.31 -5.59
CA GLU A 9 30.16 -41.66 -5.78
C GLU A 9 30.13 -40.31 -6.52
N GLY A 10 30.80 -39.35 -5.91
CA GLY A 10 30.92 -38.00 -6.41
C GLY A 10 31.71 -37.88 -7.71
N SER A 11 31.48 -36.76 -8.37
CA SER A 11 32.51 -36.07 -9.14
C SER A 11 32.15 -34.61 -9.21
N LYS A 12 32.82 -33.85 -8.34
CA LYS A 12 33.14 -32.44 -8.54
C LYS A 12 33.92 -32.33 -9.85
N PRO A 13 33.51 -31.45 -10.77
CA PRO A 13 34.50 -30.62 -11.43
C PRO A 13 34.38 -29.20 -10.91
N GLU A 14 35.36 -28.87 -10.08
CA GLU A 14 35.88 -27.52 -9.90
C GLU A 14 36.56 -27.15 -11.20
N ALA A 15 35.82 -26.42 -12.02
CA ALA A 15 36.38 -25.47 -12.95
C ALA A 15 35.32 -24.37 -13.03
N ALA A 16 35.52 -23.34 -12.22
CA ALA A 16 34.96 -22.05 -12.50
C ALA A 16 35.44 -21.67 -13.91
N ASP A 17 34.65 -22.02 -14.92
CA ASP A 17 34.69 -21.32 -16.19
C ASP A 17 34.21 -19.90 -15.88
N GLU A 18 35.19 -19.03 -15.70
CA GLU A 18 35.11 -17.59 -15.47
C GLU A 18 34.50 -16.85 -16.68
N SER A 19 33.56 -17.49 -17.38
CA SER A 19 32.83 -16.93 -18.52
C SER A 19 31.32 -16.87 -18.27
N ARG A 20 30.80 -17.43 -17.16
CA ARG A 20 29.37 -17.36 -16.78
C ARG A 20 29.06 -16.50 -15.54
N ALA A 21 30.06 -15.91 -14.91
CA ALA A 21 29.88 -14.97 -13.79
C ALA A 21 29.63 -13.51 -14.22
N ALA A 22 29.58 -13.23 -15.53
CA ALA A 22 29.33 -11.88 -16.05
C ALA A 22 27.86 -11.60 -16.40
N ARG A 23 26.90 -12.15 -15.64
CA ARG A 23 25.48 -11.75 -15.74
C ARG A 23 24.83 -11.43 -14.41
N LEU A 24 25.59 -10.83 -13.50
CA LEU A 24 25.03 -9.99 -12.45
C LEU A 24 25.49 -8.56 -12.71
N HIS A 25 24.70 -7.82 -13.49
CA HIS A 25 24.78 -6.37 -13.43
C HIS A 25 24.18 -5.96 -12.08
N PRO A 26 24.91 -5.24 -11.19
CA PRO A 26 24.26 -4.50 -10.13
C PRO A 26 23.44 -3.42 -10.83
N GLY A 27 22.14 -3.69 -10.98
CA GLY A 27 21.20 -2.72 -11.51
C GLY A 27 21.02 -1.59 -10.50
N THR A 28 21.97 -0.65 -10.44
CA THR A 28 21.62 0.76 -10.25
C THR A 28 20.88 1.20 -11.51
N GLY A 29 19.70 0.62 -11.73
CA GLY A 29 18.76 1.12 -12.70
C GLY A 29 18.20 2.38 -12.09
N GLU A 30 18.79 3.53 -12.43
CA GLU A 30 17.96 4.71 -12.63
C GLU A 30 16.75 4.23 -13.43
N PHE A 31 15.59 4.20 -12.79
CA PHE A 31 14.31 3.95 -13.41
C PHE A 31 14.04 5.14 -14.33
N LYS A 32 14.80 5.22 -15.43
CA LYS A 32 14.54 6.12 -16.54
C LYS A 32 13.26 5.58 -17.11
N ALA A 33 12.15 6.18 -16.68
CA ALA A 33 10.87 6.09 -17.34
C ALA A 33 11.14 6.42 -18.81
N ASP A 34 11.34 5.38 -19.61
CA ASP A 34 11.45 5.52 -21.04
C ASP A 34 10.20 6.28 -21.52
N GLU A 35 10.39 7.21 -22.45
CA GLU A 35 9.32 7.98 -23.09
C GLU A 35 8.16 7.07 -23.57
N LYS A 36 8.48 5.81 -23.87
CA LYS A 36 7.56 4.75 -24.24
C LYS A 36 6.62 4.32 -23.10
N TYR A 37 7.05 4.36 -21.84
CA TYR A 37 6.20 4.12 -20.65
C TYR A 37 5.40 5.35 -20.18
N LYS A 38 5.82 6.56 -20.55
CA LYS A 38 5.07 7.80 -20.31
C LYS A 38 3.78 7.87 -21.13
N ALA A 39 3.79 7.29 -22.33
CA ALA A 39 2.63 7.13 -23.21
C ALA A 39 1.65 6.02 -22.77
N ALA A 40 2.02 5.18 -21.81
CA ALA A 40 1.20 4.06 -21.31
C ALA A 40 0.36 4.42 -20.07
N MET A 41 0.41 5.66 -19.58
CA MET A 41 -0.60 6.16 -18.65
C MET A 41 -1.73 6.80 -19.46
N PRO A 42 -2.95 6.22 -19.47
CA PRO A 42 -4.02 6.77 -20.28
C PRO A 42 -4.33 8.21 -19.81
N PRO A 43 -4.46 9.18 -20.73
CA PRO A 43 -4.90 10.54 -20.41
C PRO A 43 -6.36 10.45 -19.96
N GLY A 44 -6.57 10.32 -18.66
CA GLY A 44 -7.89 10.09 -18.07
C GLY A 44 -7.84 9.37 -16.73
N MET A 45 -6.78 8.62 -16.40
CA MET A 45 -6.72 7.91 -15.11
C MET A 45 -6.66 8.86 -13.90
N LYS A 46 -5.92 9.98 -14.02
CA LYS A 46 -5.85 10.98 -12.94
C LYS A 46 -7.19 11.70 -12.78
N GLU A 47 -7.78 12.11 -13.90
CA GLU A 47 -9.05 12.86 -13.91
C GLU A 47 -10.23 11.98 -13.47
N GLU A 48 -10.26 10.70 -13.88
CA GLU A 48 -11.28 9.74 -13.45
C GLU A 48 -11.13 9.36 -11.97
N LEU A 49 -9.90 9.25 -11.45
CA LEU A 49 -9.66 9.09 -10.02
C LEU A 49 -10.14 10.32 -9.23
N GLU A 50 -9.81 11.53 -9.71
CA GLU A 50 -10.25 12.79 -9.10
C GLU A 50 -11.79 12.92 -9.13
N ALA A 51 -12.44 12.54 -10.23
CA ALA A 51 -13.90 12.55 -10.36
C ALA A 51 -14.56 11.58 -9.37
N ARG A 52 -14.03 10.37 -9.21
CA ARG A 52 -14.53 9.37 -8.25
C ARG A 52 -14.35 9.82 -6.81
N LEU A 53 -13.19 10.39 -6.47
CA LEU A 53 -12.95 10.96 -5.13
C LEU A 53 -13.92 12.11 -4.84
N LYS A 54 -14.19 12.96 -5.83
CA LYS A 54 -15.15 14.07 -5.70
C LYS A 54 -16.58 13.59 -5.54
N GLN A 55 -17.02 12.58 -6.28
CA GLN A 55 -18.33 11.95 -6.12
C GLN A 55 -18.48 11.33 -4.72
N GLN A 56 -17.44 10.66 -4.22
CA GLN A 56 -17.44 10.05 -2.90
C GLN A 56 -17.47 11.11 -1.77
N ALA A 57 -16.80 12.24 -1.96
CA ALA A 57 -16.83 13.37 -1.03
C ALA A 57 -18.17 14.14 -1.02
N LEU A 58 -18.96 14.09 -2.10
CA LEU A 58 -20.33 14.65 -2.12
C LEU A 58 -21.33 13.74 -1.38
N ALA A 59 -21.06 12.43 -1.35
CA ALA A 59 -21.87 11.47 -0.61
C ALA A 59 -21.59 11.50 0.90
N ASP A 60 -20.35 11.82 1.30
CA ASP A 60 -19.96 11.92 2.70
C ASP A 60 -20.24 13.34 3.23
N ASN A 61 -21.33 13.49 4.00
CA ASN A 61 -21.66 14.74 4.68
C ASN A 61 -20.82 14.88 5.97
N ASP A 62 -19.51 15.04 5.79
CA ASP A 62 -18.54 15.19 6.88
C ASP A 62 -18.89 16.38 7.78
N PRO A 63 -19.14 16.20 9.09
CA PRO A 63 -19.31 17.32 9.98
C PRO A 63 -17.99 18.07 10.17
N VAL A 64 -18.11 19.35 10.52
CA VAL A 64 -16.98 20.21 10.88
C VAL A 64 -16.80 20.18 12.40
N CYS A 65 -15.55 20.10 12.85
CA CYS A 65 -15.22 20.09 14.27
C CYS A 65 -15.58 21.43 14.94
N PRO A 66 -16.34 21.45 16.05
CA PRO A 66 -16.76 22.69 16.71
C PRO A 66 -15.60 23.45 17.39
N ASP A 67 -14.51 22.77 17.76
CA ASP A 67 -13.39 23.38 18.47
C ASP A 67 -12.37 24.04 17.52
N CYS A 68 -11.99 23.36 16.44
CA CYS A 68 -10.94 23.83 15.53
C CYS A 68 -11.39 24.06 14.08
N LYS A 69 -12.69 23.87 13.79
CA LYS A 69 -13.30 24.14 12.47
C LYS A 69 -12.72 23.32 11.32
N SER A 70 -12.00 22.25 11.63
CA SER A 70 -11.45 21.32 10.64
C SER A 70 -12.45 20.21 10.33
N ARG A 71 -12.38 19.65 9.11
CA ARG A 71 -13.20 18.49 8.70
C ARG A 71 -13.01 17.33 9.68
N MET A 72 -14.08 16.60 9.95
CA MET A 72 -14.04 15.37 10.71
C MET A 72 -14.07 14.16 9.77
N VAL A 73 -13.56 13.03 10.25
CA VAL A 73 -13.53 11.77 9.51
C VAL A 73 -14.23 10.68 10.30
N LEU A 74 -14.97 9.83 9.61
CA LEU A 74 -15.66 8.71 10.23
C LEU A 74 -14.64 7.65 10.62
N ARG A 75 -14.62 7.28 11.90
CA ARG A 75 -13.75 6.23 12.46
C ARG A 75 -14.59 5.18 13.15
N ILE A 76 -14.04 3.98 13.24
CA ILE A 76 -14.65 2.85 13.95
C ILE A 76 -13.81 2.59 15.20
N ALA A 77 -14.47 2.52 16.36
CA ALA A 77 -13.82 2.18 17.61
C ALA A 77 -13.31 0.73 17.53
N GLN A 78 -12.00 0.54 17.57
CA GLN A 78 -11.39 -0.80 17.53
C GLN A 78 -11.37 -1.46 18.91
N SER A 79 -11.42 -0.67 19.99
CA SER A 79 -11.35 -1.11 21.37
C SER A 79 -12.07 -0.13 22.29
N GLY A 80 -12.51 -0.59 23.46
CA GLY A 80 -13.22 0.21 24.47
C GLY A 80 -14.63 -0.28 24.78
N ALA A 81 -15.45 0.60 25.36
CA ALA A 81 -16.80 0.26 25.83
C ALA A 81 -17.77 -0.16 24.71
N THR A 82 -17.54 0.31 23.47
CA THR A 82 -18.38 0.02 22.31
C THR A 82 -17.51 -0.31 21.09
N PRO A 83 -16.90 -1.50 21.01
CA PRO A 83 -16.13 -1.92 19.84
C PRO A 83 -17.05 -2.00 18.62
N GLY A 84 -16.59 -1.52 17.47
CA GLY A 84 -17.37 -1.44 16.23
C GLY A 84 -18.26 -0.20 16.10
N ALA A 85 -18.40 0.62 17.14
CA ALA A 85 -19.15 1.87 17.05
C ALA A 85 -18.45 2.88 16.14
N LYS A 86 -19.22 3.53 15.27
CA LYS A 86 -18.75 4.61 14.41
C LYS A 86 -18.76 5.93 15.19
N PHE A 87 -17.79 6.79 14.94
CA PHE A 87 -17.75 8.14 15.50
C PHE A 87 -16.98 9.08 14.56
N TRP A 88 -17.32 10.37 14.59
CA TRP A 88 -16.58 11.40 13.89
C TRP A 88 -15.37 11.81 14.72
N GLY A 89 -14.17 11.66 14.17
CA GLY A 89 -12.92 12.11 14.77
C GLY A 89 -12.35 13.32 14.06
N CYS A 90 -11.79 14.28 14.81
CA CYS A 90 -11.13 15.42 14.18
C CYS A 90 -9.87 15.00 13.41
N THR A 91 -9.69 15.54 12.20
CA THR A 91 -8.50 15.33 11.37
C THR A 91 -7.20 15.87 11.99
N ASN A 92 -7.29 16.89 12.84
CA ASN A 92 -6.15 17.50 13.52
C ASN A 92 -5.67 16.74 14.76
N TYR A 93 -6.14 15.51 15.02
CA TYR A 93 -5.58 14.68 16.08
C TYR A 93 -4.06 14.47 15.87
N PRO A 94 -3.19 14.61 16.89
CA PRO A 94 -3.47 14.71 18.32
C PRO A 94 -3.71 16.15 18.84
N LYS A 95 -3.55 17.17 18.00
CA LYS A 95 -3.71 18.59 18.38
C LYS A 95 -5.14 18.95 18.75
N CYS A 96 -6.13 18.31 18.10
CA CYS A 96 -7.54 18.40 18.47
C CYS A 96 -8.09 16.99 18.70
N ARG A 97 -8.58 16.72 19.92
CA ARG A 97 -9.13 15.42 20.33
C ARG A 97 -10.66 15.37 20.34
N LYS A 98 -11.33 16.39 19.78
CA LYS A 98 -12.78 16.43 19.74
C LYS A 98 -13.32 15.30 18.86
N THR A 99 -14.28 14.57 19.41
CA THR A 99 -15.07 13.56 18.71
C THR A 99 -16.54 13.95 18.77
N ILE A 100 -17.31 13.51 17.78
CA ILE A 100 -18.76 13.63 17.75
C ILE A 100 -19.34 12.24 17.51
N GLU A 101 -20.46 11.95 18.16
CA GLU A 101 -21.18 10.69 17.95
C GLU A 101 -21.67 10.57 16.50
N PHE A 102 -21.45 9.42 15.87
CA PHE A 102 -22.07 9.11 14.58
C PHE A 102 -23.49 8.62 14.84
N LYS A 103 -24.48 9.50 14.60
CA LYS A 103 -25.87 9.09 14.49
C LYS A 103 -26.19 8.85 13.00
N PRO A 104 -26.60 7.64 12.60
CA PRO A 104 -27.03 7.36 11.23
C PRO A 104 -28.34 8.09 10.88
#